data_AF-A0A3A5MMX8-F1
#
_entry.id   AF-A0A3A5MMX8-F1
#
_cell.length_a   1.000
_cell.length_b   1.000
_cell.length_c   1.000
_cell.angle_alpha   90.00
_cell.angle_beta   90.00
_cell.angle_gamma   90.00
#
_symmetry.space_group_name_H-M   'P 1'
#
loop_
_entity.id
_entity.type
_entity.pdbx_description
1 polymer ?
#
loop_
_entity_poly.entity_id
_entity_poly.type
_entity_poly.pdbx_seq_one_letter_code
_entity_poly.pdbx_strand_id
1 'polypeptide(L)'
;MRKIGTAALVIVALATLSACTPSSDDEATPTPVSTSGPIFPSVDPSTLNPPPTGVVDADTGELYAPQIVAVWDDESRAGVIAAVETAMTAYARPDLPFDQWWAAVQPLLDQKASQDYAYMDPARIVATQLTGKGVIVDDTSAYVATVEVPTNAGTYSLILSRVDGKAPWLVSRFTLPEGVN
;
A
#
# COMPACT_ATOMS: atom_id res chain seq x y z
N MET A 1 21.53 -0.45 34.09
CA MET A 1 22.98 -0.31 33.81
C MET A 1 23.63 -1.68 33.87
N ARG A 2 23.92 -2.28 32.71
CA ARG A 2 24.79 -3.45 32.57
C ARG A 2 25.60 -3.25 31.28
N LYS A 3 26.91 -3.06 31.47
CA LYS A 3 27.91 -2.81 30.44
C LYS A 3 28.53 -4.14 30.02
N ILE A 4 28.35 -4.57 28.78
CA ILE A 4 29.16 -5.59 28.08
C ILE A 4 28.86 -5.32 26.59
N GLY A 5 29.78 -5.11 25.66
CA GLY A 5 31.23 -5.19 25.60
C GLY A 5 31.51 -5.24 24.09
N THR A 6 32.05 -4.15 23.55
CA THR A 6 32.40 -3.98 22.13
C THR A 6 33.47 -4.99 21.73
N ALA A 7 33.17 -5.83 20.75
CA ALA A 7 34.17 -6.64 20.05
C ALA A 7 34.04 -6.38 18.55
N ALA A 8 34.88 -5.48 18.08
CA ALA A 8 35.17 -5.28 16.67
C ALA A 8 35.87 -6.53 16.14
N LEU A 9 35.39 -7.09 15.04
CA LEU A 9 36.13 -8.05 14.24
C LEU A 9 36.19 -7.53 12.81
N VAL A 10 37.29 -6.84 12.51
CA VAL A 10 37.72 -6.47 11.17
C VAL A 10 38.26 -7.75 10.53
N ILE A 11 37.58 -8.25 9.50
CA ILE A 11 38.15 -9.25 8.57
C ILE A 11 38.36 -8.52 7.24
N VAL A 12 39.61 -8.11 7.03
CA VAL A 12 40.15 -7.73 5.73
C VAL A 12 40.55 -9.03 5.04
N ALA A 13 39.85 -9.39 3.98
CA ALA A 13 40.27 -10.43 3.04
C ALA A 13 40.60 -9.76 1.70
N LEU A 14 41.90 -9.51 1.48
CA LEU A 14 42.46 -9.28 0.15
C LEU A 14 42.47 -10.62 -0.61
N ALA A 15 41.84 -10.68 -1.77
CA ALA A 15 42.06 -11.76 -2.74
C ALA A 15 41.86 -11.27 -4.18
N THR A 16 43.01 -10.96 -4.79
CA THR A 16 43.44 -11.24 -6.18
C THR A 16 42.56 -10.81 -7.37
N LEU A 17 43.18 -9.94 -8.17
CA LEU A 17 42.79 -9.53 -9.51
C LEU A 17 42.54 -10.72 -10.44
N SER A 18 41.39 -10.73 -11.12
CA SER A 18 41.25 -11.30 -12.46
C SER A 18 40.64 -10.22 -13.36
N ALA A 19 41.52 -9.51 -14.05
CA ALA A 19 41.15 -8.67 -15.17
C ALA A 19 40.67 -9.58 -16.31
N CYS A 20 39.37 -9.61 -16.58
CA CYS A 20 38.88 -10.02 -17.89
C CYS A 20 39.07 -8.83 -18.83
N THR A 21 40.17 -8.87 -19.57
CA THR A 21 40.39 -8.04 -20.76
C THR A 21 39.18 -8.14 -21.70
N PRO A 22 38.65 -7.01 -22.22
CA PRO A 22 37.80 -7.10 -23.38
C PRO A 22 38.64 -7.63 -24.54
N SER A 23 38.26 -8.78 -25.09
CA SER A 23 38.79 -9.26 -26.36
C SER A 23 38.45 -8.22 -27.42
N SER A 24 39.47 -7.54 -27.94
CA SER A 24 39.41 -6.91 -29.25
C SER A 24 39.32 -8.04 -30.27
N ASP A 25 38.10 -8.43 -30.60
CA ASP A 25 37.86 -9.18 -31.83
C ASP A 25 37.97 -8.19 -32.99
N ASP A 26 38.87 -8.57 -33.89
CA ASP A 26 39.17 -7.96 -35.16
C ASP A 26 37.93 -7.47 -35.91
N GLU A 27 38.12 -6.30 -36.51
CA GLU A 27 37.31 -5.72 -37.58
C GLU A 27 37.32 -6.66 -38.80
N ALA A 28 36.53 -7.72 -38.74
CA ALA A 28 36.13 -8.49 -39.90
C ALA A 28 34.88 -7.82 -40.47
N THR A 29 35.08 -6.99 -41.51
CA THR A 29 34.00 -6.57 -42.42
C THR A 29 33.13 -7.79 -42.75
N PRO A 30 31.83 -7.83 -42.38
CA PRO A 30 30.98 -8.90 -42.87
C PRO A 30 30.75 -8.63 -44.37
N THR A 31 31.45 -9.37 -45.23
CA THR A 31 30.97 -9.59 -46.60
C THR A 31 29.55 -10.16 -46.48
N PRO A 32 28.53 -9.54 -47.11
CA PRO A 32 27.19 -10.08 -47.06
C PRO A 32 27.17 -11.42 -47.80
N VAL A 33 27.12 -12.52 -47.04
CA VAL A 33 26.70 -13.81 -47.56
C VAL A 33 25.18 -13.76 -47.71
N SER A 34 24.71 -13.73 -48.96
CA SER A 34 23.29 -13.86 -49.27
C SER A 34 22.81 -15.25 -48.89
N THR A 35 22.39 -15.42 -47.64
CA THR A 35 21.61 -16.58 -47.20
C THR A 35 20.15 -16.31 -47.57
N SER A 36 19.63 -17.00 -48.60
CA SER A 36 18.19 -17.04 -48.86
C SER A 36 17.49 -17.81 -47.74
N GLY A 37 17.16 -17.09 -46.66
CA GLY A 37 16.18 -17.55 -45.67
C GLY A 37 14.74 -17.45 -46.22
N PRO A 38 13.78 -18.11 -45.55
CA PRO A 38 12.36 -17.97 -45.91
C PRO A 38 11.94 -16.48 -45.88
N ILE A 39 11.27 -16.04 -46.93
CA ILE A 39 10.74 -14.68 -47.06
C ILE A 39 9.52 -14.56 -46.14
N PHE A 40 9.68 -13.95 -44.98
CA PHE A 40 8.56 -13.53 -44.15
C PHE A 40 7.95 -12.25 -44.74
N PRO A 41 6.62 -12.11 -44.81
CA PRO A 41 6.00 -10.84 -45.18
C PRO A 41 6.42 -9.77 -44.17
N SER A 42 6.90 -8.63 -44.66
CA SER A 42 7.24 -7.49 -43.82
C SER A 42 5.96 -6.91 -43.22
N VAL A 43 5.68 -7.23 -41.95
CA VAL A 43 4.59 -6.63 -41.18
C VAL A 43 5.00 -5.22 -40.75
N ASP A 44 4.15 -4.24 -41.02
CA ASP A 44 4.34 -2.88 -40.51
C ASP A 44 4.17 -2.90 -38.98
N PRO A 45 5.18 -2.54 -38.18
CA PRO A 45 5.11 -2.58 -36.72
C PRO A 45 4.01 -1.67 -36.14
N SER A 46 3.53 -0.70 -36.91
CA SER A 46 2.42 0.19 -36.55
C SER A 46 1.05 -0.50 -36.63
N THR A 47 0.98 -1.67 -37.28
CA THR A 47 -0.23 -2.53 -37.35
C THR A 47 -0.30 -3.54 -36.21
N LEU A 48 0.75 -3.63 -35.39
CA LEU A 48 0.80 -4.52 -34.22
C LEU A 48 0.18 -3.82 -33.01
N ASN A 49 -0.51 -4.58 -32.17
CA ASN A 49 -0.95 -4.06 -30.89
C ASN A 49 0.29 -3.69 -30.05
N PRO A 50 0.37 -2.48 -29.48
CA PRO A 50 1.52 -2.10 -28.66
C PRO A 50 1.66 -3.06 -27.47
N PRO A 51 2.89 -3.27 -26.98
CA PRO A 51 3.12 -4.11 -25.82
C PRO A 51 2.37 -3.53 -24.61
N PRO A 52 1.77 -4.37 -23.76
CA PRO A 52 1.07 -3.91 -22.58
C PRO A 52 2.04 -3.19 -21.62
N THR A 53 1.59 -2.08 -21.03
CA THR A 53 2.43 -1.21 -20.18
C THR A 53 2.56 -1.78 -18.77
N GLY A 54 3.80 -1.93 -18.28
CA GLY A 54 4.10 -2.42 -16.93
C GLY A 54 5.54 -2.97 -16.84
N VAL A 55 5.97 -3.32 -15.63
CA VAL A 55 7.19 -4.10 -15.41
C VAL A 55 6.83 -5.57 -15.44
N VAL A 56 7.60 -6.37 -16.17
CA VAL A 56 7.43 -7.82 -16.23
C VAL A 56 8.12 -8.42 -15.01
N ASP A 57 7.35 -9.13 -14.19
CA ASP A 57 7.90 -9.97 -13.13
C ASP A 57 8.70 -11.11 -13.80
N ALA A 58 9.99 -11.23 -13.46
CA ALA A 58 10.88 -12.20 -14.10
C ALA A 58 10.55 -13.65 -13.73
N ASP A 59 9.90 -13.87 -12.59
CA ASP A 59 9.57 -15.19 -12.05
C ASP A 59 8.18 -15.65 -12.53
N THR A 60 7.21 -14.75 -12.66
CA THR A 60 5.84 -15.09 -13.09
C THR A 60 5.55 -14.74 -14.55
N GLY A 61 6.33 -13.87 -15.17
CA GLY A 61 6.06 -13.32 -16.50
C GLY A 61 4.85 -12.39 -16.55
N GLU A 62 4.24 -12.07 -15.40
CA GLU A 62 3.10 -11.18 -15.32
C GLU A 62 3.52 -9.71 -15.34
N LEU A 63 2.68 -8.85 -15.91
CA LEU A 63 2.87 -7.42 -15.80
C LEU A 63 2.36 -6.92 -14.46
N TYR A 64 3.20 -6.20 -13.74
CA TYR A 64 2.79 -5.41 -12.59
C TYR A 64 3.04 -3.92 -12.85
N ALA A 65 2.16 -3.07 -12.32
CA ALA A 65 2.40 -1.63 -12.29
C ALA A 65 3.34 -1.31 -11.11
N PRO A 66 4.34 -0.42 -11.29
CA PRO A 66 5.12 0.07 -10.17
C PRO A 66 4.19 0.71 -9.12
N GLN A 67 4.17 0.14 -7.91
CA GLN A 67 3.42 0.70 -6.79
C GLN A 67 4.10 2.01 -6.36
N ILE A 68 3.31 3.05 -6.14
CA ILE A 68 3.85 4.32 -5.64
C ILE A 68 4.17 4.13 -4.17
N VAL A 69 5.44 4.29 -3.80
CA VAL A 69 5.88 4.15 -2.41
C VAL A 69 5.17 5.19 -1.56
N ALA A 70 4.58 4.74 -0.44
CA ALA A 70 3.92 5.62 0.49
C ALA A 70 4.95 6.46 1.26
N VAL A 71 4.68 7.76 1.38
CA VAL A 71 5.45 8.70 2.20
C VAL A 71 4.58 9.25 3.33
N TRP A 72 5.18 9.57 4.46
CA TRP A 72 4.48 10.12 5.63
C TRP A 72 4.69 11.64 5.74
N ASP A 73 3.98 12.36 4.90
CA ASP A 73 3.99 13.82 4.78
C ASP A 73 2.71 14.47 5.34
N ASP A 74 2.62 15.80 5.27
CA ASP A 74 1.49 16.55 5.79
C ASP A 74 0.18 16.26 5.03
N GLU A 75 0.28 15.94 3.74
CA GLU A 75 -0.87 15.49 2.94
C GLU A 75 -1.39 14.13 3.45
N SER A 76 -0.49 13.19 3.74
CA SER A 76 -0.86 11.90 4.31
C SER A 76 -1.49 12.06 5.69
N ARG A 77 -0.96 12.93 6.56
CA ARG A 77 -1.55 13.25 7.88
C ARG A 77 -2.96 13.83 7.74
N ALA A 78 -3.14 14.80 6.84
CA ALA A 78 -4.46 15.38 6.58
C ALA A 78 -5.45 14.35 6.01
N GLY A 79 -4.98 13.50 5.09
CA GLY A 79 -5.76 12.41 4.50
C GLY A 79 -6.23 11.39 5.54
N VAL A 80 -5.38 11.02 6.49
CA VAL A 80 -5.75 10.13 7.61
C VAL A 80 -6.85 10.75 8.47
N ILE A 81 -6.69 12.01 8.90
CA ILE A 81 -7.71 12.69 9.72
C ILE A 81 -9.04 12.80 8.96
N ALA A 82 -9.02 13.18 7.68
CA ALA A 82 -10.23 13.26 6.87
C ALA A 82 -10.92 11.90 6.69
N ALA A 83 -10.15 10.84 6.43
CA ALA A 83 -10.68 9.48 6.28
C ALA A 83 -11.32 8.99 7.59
N VAL A 84 -10.68 9.25 8.72
CA VAL A 84 -11.18 8.90 10.06
C VAL A 84 -12.46 9.64 10.40
N GLU A 85 -12.51 10.95 10.19
CA GLU A 85 -13.71 11.75 10.46
C GLU A 85 -14.88 11.28 9.59
N THR A 86 -14.62 10.98 8.32
CA THR A 86 -15.62 10.44 7.38
C THR A 86 -16.12 9.07 7.85
N ALA A 87 -15.20 8.15 8.16
CA ALA A 87 -15.55 6.80 8.57
C ALA A 87 -16.29 6.77 9.91
N MET A 88 -15.84 7.54 10.90
CA MET A 88 -16.50 7.59 12.21
C MET A 88 -17.87 8.26 12.11
N THR A 89 -18.04 9.27 11.24
CA THR A 89 -19.35 9.90 11.00
C THR A 89 -20.33 8.93 10.34
N ALA A 90 -19.87 8.12 9.39
CA ALA A 90 -20.68 7.07 8.78
C ALA A 90 -21.00 5.94 9.78
N TYR A 91 -20.03 5.55 10.60
CA TYR A 91 -20.16 4.49 11.59
C TYR A 91 -21.14 4.87 12.72
N ALA A 92 -21.07 6.10 13.24
CA ALA A 92 -21.86 6.59 14.38
C ALA A 92 -23.33 6.90 14.05
N ARG A 93 -24.01 5.99 13.35
CA ARG A 93 -25.41 6.11 12.91
C ARG A 93 -26.26 4.93 13.36
N PRO A 94 -26.47 4.74 14.68
CA PRO A 94 -27.30 3.65 15.21
C PRO A 94 -28.79 3.80 14.87
N ASP A 95 -29.20 4.96 14.33
CA ASP A 95 -30.55 5.26 13.89
C ASP A 95 -30.89 4.68 12.51
N LEU A 96 -29.90 4.26 11.72
CA LEU A 96 -30.08 3.76 10.37
C LEU A 96 -30.32 2.24 10.33
N PRO A 97 -31.17 1.74 9.42
CA PRO A 97 -31.24 0.32 9.14
C PRO A 97 -29.93 -0.18 8.53
N PHE A 98 -29.61 -1.46 8.76
CA PHE A 98 -28.35 -2.09 8.33
C PHE A 98 -27.98 -1.75 6.88
N ASP A 99 -28.88 -1.94 5.91
CA ASP A 99 -28.56 -1.73 4.49
C ASP A 99 -28.12 -0.29 4.17
N GLN A 100 -28.73 0.70 4.81
CA GLN A 100 -28.37 2.11 4.60
C GLN A 100 -27.06 2.47 5.31
N TRP A 101 -26.88 1.99 6.53
CA TRP A 101 -25.64 2.15 7.29
C TRP A 101 -24.46 1.48 6.56
N TRP A 102 -24.68 0.26 6.07
CA TRP A 102 -23.67 -0.54 5.38
C TRP A 102 -23.24 0.09 4.07
N ALA A 103 -24.18 0.60 3.27
CA ALA A 103 -23.86 1.32 2.04
C ALA A 103 -22.97 2.55 2.28
N ALA A 104 -23.06 3.18 3.45
CA ALA A 104 -22.22 4.32 3.83
C ALA A 104 -20.84 3.89 4.38
N VAL A 105 -20.79 2.83 5.19
CA VAL A 105 -19.57 2.41 5.89
C VAL A 105 -18.68 1.51 5.04
N GLN A 106 -19.26 0.53 4.32
CA GLN A 106 -18.50 -0.50 3.60
C GLN A 106 -17.43 0.07 2.65
N PRO A 107 -17.66 1.15 1.87
CA PRO A 107 -16.64 1.70 0.98
C PRO A 107 -15.42 2.30 1.70
N LEU A 108 -15.54 2.55 3.01
CA LEU A 108 -14.50 3.14 3.85
C LEU A 108 -13.70 2.08 4.60
N LEU A 109 -14.07 0.80 4.46
CA LEU A 109 -13.44 -0.33 5.12
C LEU A 109 -12.47 -1.04 4.19
N ASP A 110 -11.41 -1.60 4.77
CA ASP A 110 -10.63 -2.59 4.04
C ASP A 110 -11.43 -3.89 3.85
N GLN A 111 -10.89 -4.82 3.06
CA GLN A 111 -11.56 -6.08 2.75
C GLN A 111 -11.84 -6.90 4.01
N LYS A 112 -10.91 -6.90 4.98
CA LYS A 112 -11.05 -7.70 6.20
C LYS A 112 -12.11 -7.08 7.12
N ALA A 113 -12.04 -5.78 7.35
CA ALA A 113 -13.03 -5.03 8.12
C ALA A 113 -14.42 -5.19 7.48
N SER A 114 -14.52 -5.12 6.16
CA SER A 114 -15.79 -5.37 5.45
C SER A 114 -16.39 -6.73 5.80
N GLN A 115 -15.58 -7.78 5.94
CA GLN A 115 -16.06 -9.10 6.36
C GLN A 115 -16.43 -9.13 7.84
N ASP A 116 -15.62 -8.52 8.70
CA ASP A 116 -15.83 -8.49 10.14
C ASP A 116 -17.14 -7.75 10.52
N TYR A 117 -17.51 -6.69 9.77
CA TYR A 117 -18.67 -5.85 10.06
C TYR A 117 -19.94 -6.15 9.25
N ALA A 118 -19.88 -7.06 8.27
CA ALA A 118 -20.98 -7.37 7.34
C ALA A 118 -22.28 -7.88 7.99
N TYR A 119 -22.23 -8.24 9.27
CA TYR A 119 -23.38 -8.76 10.03
C TYR A 119 -23.58 -8.03 11.37
N MET A 120 -22.94 -6.88 11.54
CA MET A 120 -23.09 -6.07 12.76
C MET A 120 -24.47 -5.41 12.78
N ASP A 121 -25.08 -5.31 13.95
CA ASP A 121 -26.28 -4.52 14.17
C ASP A 121 -25.91 -3.07 14.50
N PRO A 122 -26.26 -2.07 13.65
CA PRO A 122 -25.95 -0.66 13.91
C PRO A 122 -26.57 -0.13 15.20
N ALA A 123 -27.72 -0.68 15.64
CA ALA A 123 -28.39 -0.23 16.87
C ALA A 123 -27.56 -0.48 18.14
N ARG A 124 -26.52 -1.32 18.05
CA ARG A 124 -25.58 -1.58 19.16
C ARG A 124 -24.45 -0.56 19.26
N ILE A 125 -24.32 0.35 18.29
CA ILE A 125 -23.30 1.39 18.30
C ILE A 125 -23.69 2.45 19.32
N VAL A 126 -22.81 2.71 20.28
CA VAL A 126 -23.07 3.69 21.36
C VAL A 126 -22.78 5.14 20.94
N ALA A 127 -21.88 5.34 19.98
CA ALA A 127 -21.58 6.66 19.43
C ALA A 127 -22.66 7.12 18.45
N THR A 128 -23.06 8.38 18.54
CA THR A 128 -24.02 9.02 17.61
C THR A 128 -23.44 10.26 16.91
N GLN A 129 -22.36 10.83 17.44
CA GLN A 129 -21.70 11.99 16.85
C GLN A 129 -20.25 12.13 17.33
N LEU A 130 -19.43 12.78 16.51
CA LEU A 130 -18.10 13.23 16.89
C LEU A 130 -18.22 14.48 17.77
N THR A 131 -17.34 14.60 18.77
CA THR A 131 -17.29 15.76 19.68
C THR A 131 -16.03 16.60 19.47
N GLY A 132 -15.12 16.18 18.60
CA GLY A 132 -13.89 16.88 18.27
C GLY A 132 -13.16 16.23 17.10
N LYS A 133 -11.98 16.76 16.78
CA LYS A 133 -11.12 16.25 15.71
C LYS A 133 -10.37 14.99 16.15
N GLY A 134 -10.05 14.14 15.17
CA GLY A 134 -9.17 12.99 15.38
C GLY A 134 -7.74 13.42 15.75
N VAL A 135 -7.08 12.64 16.59
CA VAL A 135 -5.68 12.82 16.99
C VAL A 135 -4.90 11.56 16.60
N ILE A 136 -3.85 11.72 15.80
CA ILE A 136 -2.97 10.61 15.41
C ILE A 136 -2.12 10.23 16.64
N VAL A 137 -2.18 8.96 17.05
CA VAL A 137 -1.46 8.44 18.22
C VAL A 137 -0.33 7.49 17.85
N ASP A 138 -0.36 6.93 16.64
CA ASP A 138 0.76 6.17 16.06
C ASP A 138 0.93 6.56 14.60
N ASP A 139 2.15 6.99 14.27
CA ASP A 139 2.56 7.51 12.98
C ASP A 139 3.90 6.90 12.49
N THR A 140 4.27 5.75 13.07
CA THR A 140 5.55 5.07 12.79
C THR A 140 5.60 4.42 11.41
N SER A 141 4.47 4.32 10.70
CA SER A 141 4.35 3.70 9.39
C SER A 141 3.68 4.63 8.38
N ALA A 142 4.23 4.69 7.16
CA ALA A 142 3.58 5.37 6.05
C ALA A 142 2.34 4.61 5.51
N TYR A 143 2.13 3.36 5.93
CA TYR A 143 1.06 2.50 5.41
C TYR A 143 -0.05 2.25 6.43
N VAL A 144 0.21 2.52 7.72
CA VAL A 144 -0.73 2.26 8.82
C VAL A 144 -0.70 3.45 9.77
N ALA A 145 -1.87 3.92 10.18
CA ALA A 145 -2.00 4.97 11.17
C ALA A 145 -3.04 4.57 12.21
N THR A 146 -2.79 4.92 13.47
CA THR A 146 -3.77 4.79 14.55
C THR A 146 -4.22 6.18 14.98
N VAL A 147 -5.54 6.38 15.05
CA VAL A 147 -6.14 7.67 15.36
C VAL A 147 -7.20 7.52 16.43
N GLU A 148 -7.17 8.42 17.41
CA GLU A 148 -8.18 8.56 18.43
C GLU A 148 -9.21 9.61 18.04
N VAL A 149 -10.49 9.26 18.11
CA VAL A 149 -11.60 10.13 17.74
C VAL A 149 -12.52 10.33 18.94
N PRO A 150 -12.65 11.56 19.45
CA PRO A 150 -13.58 11.85 20.52
C PRO A 150 -15.02 11.82 19.99
N THR A 151 -15.87 11.06 20.68
CA THR A 151 -17.31 10.95 20.40
C THR A 151 -18.13 11.26 21.66
N ASN A 152 -19.45 11.33 21.54
CA ASN A 152 -20.33 11.48 22.69
C ASN A 152 -20.39 10.24 23.60
N ALA A 153 -19.84 9.10 23.17
CA ALA A 153 -19.77 7.86 23.94
C ALA A 153 -18.35 7.52 24.44
N GLY A 154 -17.40 8.45 24.31
CA GLY A 154 -15.99 8.27 24.64
C GLY A 154 -15.07 8.35 23.42
N THR A 155 -13.78 8.08 23.62
CA THR A 155 -12.79 8.12 22.54
C THR A 155 -12.72 6.77 21.84
N TYR A 156 -13.01 6.74 20.55
CA TYR A 156 -12.81 5.56 19.72
C TYR A 156 -11.38 5.54 19.17
N SER A 157 -10.76 4.37 19.11
CA SER A 157 -9.48 4.20 18.43
C SER A 157 -9.68 3.48 17.10
N LEU A 158 -9.27 4.11 16.01
CA LEU A 158 -9.39 3.59 14.66
C LEU A 158 -8.00 3.27 14.11
N ILE A 159 -7.88 2.12 13.47
CA ILE A 159 -6.69 1.72 12.71
C ILE A 159 -7.04 1.83 11.24
N LEU A 160 -6.19 2.51 10.47
CA LEU A 160 -6.33 2.69 9.04
C LEU A 160 -5.12 2.13 8.32
N SER A 161 -5.35 1.62 7.11
CA SER A 161 -4.31 1.16 6.21
C SER A 161 -4.52 1.66 4.79
N ARG A 162 -3.43 1.75 4.03
CA ARG A 162 -3.43 1.99 2.59
C ARG A 162 -2.45 1.03 1.91
N VAL A 163 -2.71 0.69 0.66
CA VAL A 163 -1.88 -0.28 -0.09
C VAL A 163 -0.66 0.38 -0.77
N ASP A 164 -0.76 1.67 -1.10
CA ASP A 164 0.29 2.45 -1.76
C ASP A 164 0.11 3.96 -1.46
N GLY A 165 1.01 4.81 -1.97
CA GLY A 165 1.01 6.25 -1.70
C GLY A 165 -0.15 7.05 -2.32
N LYS A 166 -0.87 6.50 -3.29
CA LYS A 166 -2.08 7.10 -3.89
C LYS A 166 -3.38 6.41 -3.48
N ALA A 167 -3.29 5.22 -2.90
CA ALA A 167 -4.44 4.51 -2.40
C ALA A 167 -5.15 5.29 -1.28
N PRO A 168 -6.49 5.22 -1.21
CA PRO A 168 -7.23 5.82 -0.10
C PRO A 168 -6.87 5.13 1.21
N TRP A 169 -6.99 5.88 2.31
CA TRP A 169 -6.96 5.31 3.65
C TRP A 169 -8.28 4.58 3.92
N LEU A 170 -8.19 3.29 4.24
CA LEU A 170 -9.33 2.45 4.58
C LEU A 170 -9.23 2.02 6.05
N VAL A 171 -10.37 1.94 6.73
CA VAL A 171 -10.43 1.51 8.12
C VAL A 171 -10.29 -0.01 8.20
N SER A 172 -9.34 -0.44 9.02
CA SER A 172 -9.10 -1.85 9.34
C SER A 172 -9.80 -2.28 10.63
N ARG A 173 -10.02 -1.35 11.58
CA ARG A 173 -10.66 -1.65 12.85
C ARG A 173 -11.22 -0.42 13.54
N PHE A 174 -12.42 -0.55 14.11
CA PHE A 174 -12.96 0.34 15.15
C PHE A 174 -12.80 -0.32 16.51
N THR A 175 -12.14 0.36 17.44
CA THR A 175 -11.98 -0.08 18.83
C THR A 175 -12.85 0.80 19.72
N LEU A 176 -13.67 0.16 20.55
CA LEU A 176 -14.55 0.84 21.49
C LEU A 176 -13.73 1.64 22.54
N PRO A 177 -14.31 2.71 23.10
CA PRO A 177 -13.72 3.41 24.22
C PRO A 177 -13.49 2.47 25.40
N GLU A 178 -12.42 2.71 26.15
CA GLU A 178 -12.20 2.03 27.42
C GLU A 178 -13.38 2.29 28.39
N GLY A 179 -13.91 1.22 28.99
CA GLY A 179 -14.97 1.30 30.00
C GLY A 179 -16.42 1.22 29.50
N VAL A 180 -16.68 1.04 28.20
CA VAL A 180 -18.00 0.65 27.68
C VAL A 180 -18.02 -0.86 27.39
N ASN A 181 -18.85 -1.60 28.13
CA ASN A 181 -19.04 -3.06 28.01
C ASN A 181 -20.53 -3.36 27.79
#